data_AF-A0A0K1QG73-F1
#
_entry.id   AF-A0A0K1QG73-F1
#
_cell.length_a   1.000
_cell.length_b   1.000
_cell.length_c   1.000
_cell.angle_alpha   90.00
_cell.angle_beta   90.00
_cell.angle_gamma   90.00
#
_symmetry.space_group_name_H-M   'P 1'
#
loop_
_entity.id
_entity.type
_entity.pdbx_description
1 polymer ?
#
loop_
_entity_poly.entity_id
_entity_poly.type
_entity_poly.pdbx_seq_one_letter_code
_entity_poly.pdbx_strand_id
1 'polypeptide(L)'
;MRRIRRAALHGAFVTMALLQASIASAEPERTNPRADVAREASRTAMHEGAYRFCSAPTTPLGEDQKALCPLAKDLEGCEALVRACEEPPVVEDNDKYRALLDALASLAKALAWVLVVAIVIVVAIPVVRGLLQAKRDKVVRDVNARARNVATPAEEPARVEGVSDAEEALREADARARSGDLGKALSLYLAASLSALDRSGRLRLARHRTNGEYVRSLEDPASRTALAEIVREVDKVEFGKLAPNQDDVARIASRATSLVRGVVLTALVLVLAGCGQLTKRPNDSDPADDSLPMDVLKRTGYDVGYLTTSLATLPIEEKASPSIVPSILIVDTERVPLEDETEAHLMRWVEAGGELVLFGSPLSWPKELGAAPKTMTEDGTHEIVVHAAGGDVRARVAHRESFAWEKADTFARLGDAPYAATLEVGRGLVLGVAGSDLFSNVSAARPDNAAALVAMLDEVADASEEVHPKVYVARRQDGVSPPSNPFSALAQAGLTRGAFHALAASLVLFLAVGIRRARPRPARPAQRRTFREHVEATGAFYGRARAQTHALAAYGRFVETRLRERIPQGTDPVAFLAQRAGVSRAEAARVYERAVAAKTTDSPLGDELETVERLRALFVKAMESS
;
A
#
# COMPACT_ATOMS: atom_id res chain seq x y z
N MET A 1 -67.74 100.08 1.58
CA MET A 1 -66.75 99.19 2.24
C MET A 1 -67.36 97.84 2.65
N ARG A 2 -67.80 97.02 1.70
CA ARG A 2 -68.29 95.63 1.94
C ARG A 2 -68.10 94.83 0.65
N ARG A 3 -66.87 94.46 0.28
CA ARG A 3 -66.61 93.53 -0.84
C ARG A 3 -65.19 92.92 -0.92
N ILE A 4 -64.38 92.99 0.15
CA ILE A 4 -62.99 92.46 0.13
C ILE A 4 -62.70 91.55 1.35
N ARG A 5 -63.62 90.62 1.69
CA ARG A 5 -63.40 89.67 2.80
C ARG A 5 -63.89 88.23 2.52
N ARG A 6 -63.92 87.79 1.25
CA ARG A 6 -64.28 86.40 0.89
C ARG A 6 -63.25 85.63 0.06
N ALA A 7 -62.09 86.21 -0.25
CA ALA A 7 -61.05 85.52 -1.04
C ALA A 7 -59.93 84.88 -0.22
N ALA A 8 -59.86 85.10 1.10
CA ALA A 8 -58.72 84.63 1.93
C ALA A 8 -58.96 83.32 2.70
N LEU A 9 -60.17 82.74 2.67
CA LEU A 9 -60.51 81.55 3.46
C LEU A 9 -60.54 80.23 2.67
N HIS A 10 -60.27 80.24 1.37
CA HIS A 10 -60.17 79.01 0.56
C HIS A 10 -58.72 78.66 0.16
N GLY A 11 -57.76 79.56 0.39
CA GLY A 11 -56.33 79.28 0.12
C GLY A 11 -55.63 78.47 1.21
N ALA A 12 -56.13 78.51 2.46
CA ALA A 12 -55.49 77.83 3.60
C ALA A 12 -55.95 76.37 3.81
N PHE A 13 -57.15 76.01 3.33
CA PHE A 13 -57.64 74.62 3.41
C PHE A 13 -57.10 73.71 2.30
N VAL A 14 -56.77 74.28 1.13
CA VAL A 14 -56.20 73.52 0.01
C VAL A 14 -54.70 73.24 0.22
N THR A 15 -53.98 74.12 0.91
CA THR A 15 -52.55 73.89 1.23
C THR A 15 -52.33 72.91 2.39
N MET A 16 -53.27 72.79 3.33
CA MET A 16 -53.17 71.80 4.42
C MET A 16 -53.64 70.40 3.98
N ALA A 17 -54.56 70.29 3.02
CA ALA A 17 -54.95 69.02 2.40
C ALA A 17 -53.89 68.47 1.43
N LEU A 18 -53.08 69.34 0.80
CA LEU A 18 -51.96 68.94 -0.05
C LEU A 18 -50.71 68.54 0.74
N LEU A 19 -50.54 68.96 2.00
CA LEU A 19 -49.46 68.47 2.86
C LEU A 19 -49.75 67.12 3.55
N GLN A 20 -51.02 66.70 3.66
CA GLN A 20 -51.37 65.37 4.19
C GLN A 20 -51.39 64.27 3.11
N ALA A 21 -51.43 64.62 1.82
CA ALA A 21 -51.41 63.65 0.72
C ALA A 21 -49.99 63.22 0.29
N SER A 22 -48.92 63.80 0.87
CA SER A 22 -47.53 63.44 0.57
C SER A 22 -46.84 62.62 1.67
N ILE A 23 -47.57 62.22 2.71
CA ILE A 23 -47.19 61.03 3.50
C ILE A 23 -47.75 59.84 2.71
N ALA A 24 -47.18 59.61 1.52
CA ALA A 24 -47.16 58.28 0.97
C ALA A 24 -46.39 57.49 2.02
N SER A 25 -47.11 56.74 2.86
CA SER A 25 -46.53 55.71 3.70
C SER A 25 -45.71 54.85 2.76
N ALA A 26 -44.39 55.07 2.74
CA ALA A 26 -43.47 54.09 2.21
C ALA A 26 -43.78 52.85 3.03
N GLU A 27 -44.46 51.88 2.42
CA GLU A 27 -44.68 50.59 3.05
C GLU A 27 -43.30 50.15 3.53
N PRO A 28 -43.13 49.84 4.84
CA PRO A 28 -41.84 49.42 5.34
C PRO A 28 -41.40 48.25 4.47
N GLU A 29 -40.27 48.45 3.80
CA GLU A 29 -39.61 47.44 2.99
C GLU A 29 -39.58 46.16 3.83
N ARG A 30 -40.32 45.12 3.42
CA ARG A 30 -40.33 43.86 4.16
C ARG A 30 -38.92 43.33 4.08
N THR A 31 -38.19 43.40 5.19
CA THR A 31 -36.84 42.89 5.31
C THR A 31 -36.93 41.43 5.71
N ASN A 32 -36.31 40.55 4.93
CA ASN A 32 -36.16 39.14 5.30
C ASN A 32 -35.22 39.06 6.53
N PRO A 33 -35.69 38.67 7.72
CA PRO A 33 -34.86 38.67 8.93
C PRO A 33 -33.64 37.75 8.81
N ARG A 34 -33.73 36.63 8.08
CA ARG A 34 -32.60 35.73 7.84
C ARG A 34 -31.56 36.36 6.91
N ALA A 35 -31.98 37.16 5.94
CA ALA A 35 -31.06 37.91 5.08
C ALA A 35 -30.23 38.90 5.91
N ASP A 36 -30.82 39.57 6.90
CA ASP A 36 -30.08 40.47 7.79
C ASP A 36 -29.09 39.73 8.69
N VAL A 37 -29.49 38.56 9.22
CA VAL A 37 -28.57 37.69 9.97
C VAL A 37 -27.41 37.22 9.09
N ALA A 38 -27.66 36.90 7.81
CA ALA A 38 -26.62 36.51 6.86
C ALA A 38 -25.65 37.64 6.53
N ARG A 39 -26.15 38.87 6.35
CA ARG A 39 -25.31 40.08 6.19
C ARG A 39 -24.39 40.26 7.38
N GLU A 40 -24.95 40.16 8.58
CA GLU A 40 -24.18 40.35 9.81
C GLU A 40 -23.19 39.20 10.06
N ALA A 41 -23.58 37.96 9.74
CA ALA A 41 -22.71 36.79 9.78
C ALA A 41 -21.50 36.96 8.85
N SER A 42 -21.71 37.44 7.62
CA SER A 42 -20.63 37.74 6.68
C SER A 42 -19.67 38.82 7.20
N ARG A 43 -20.20 39.95 7.69
CA ARG A 43 -19.37 41.02 8.29
C ARG A 43 -18.58 40.52 9.50
N THR A 44 -19.24 39.78 10.38
CA THR A 44 -18.63 39.22 11.59
C THR A 44 -17.54 38.22 11.20
N ALA A 45 -17.82 37.32 10.27
CA ALA A 45 -16.84 36.34 9.79
C ALA A 45 -15.63 37.02 9.11
N MET A 46 -15.83 38.08 8.34
CA MET A 46 -14.73 38.86 7.75
C MET A 46 -13.92 39.64 8.80
N HIS A 47 -14.56 40.15 9.85
CA HIS A 47 -13.88 40.90 10.92
C HIS A 47 -13.14 39.98 11.91
N GLU A 48 -13.76 38.88 12.32
CA GLU A 48 -13.15 37.87 13.19
C GLU A 48 -12.13 37.00 12.44
N GLY A 49 -12.38 36.79 11.15
CA GLY A 49 -11.77 35.74 10.36
C GLY A 49 -10.43 36.13 9.78
N ALA A 50 -9.43 35.32 10.12
CA ALA A 50 -8.10 35.28 9.53
C ALA A 50 -8.12 34.83 8.05
N TYR A 51 -9.13 35.19 7.26
CA TYR A 51 -9.24 34.83 5.85
C TYR A 51 -8.14 35.51 5.05
N ARG A 52 -7.13 34.73 4.70
CA ARG A 52 -5.94 35.23 4.03
C ARG A 52 -6.21 35.61 2.58
N PHE A 53 -7.30 35.15 1.95
CA PHE A 53 -7.58 35.48 0.55
C PHE A 53 -7.74 36.99 0.34
N CYS A 54 -8.19 37.72 1.35
CA CYS A 54 -8.37 39.17 1.32
C CYS A 54 -7.05 39.93 1.59
N SER A 55 -6.24 39.46 2.56
CA SER A 55 -5.02 40.14 3.05
C SER A 55 -3.70 39.65 2.47
N ALA A 56 -3.65 38.39 2.03
CA ALA A 56 -2.52 37.68 1.47
C ALA A 56 -3.00 36.54 0.53
N PRO A 57 -3.69 36.88 -0.59
CA PRO A 57 -4.18 35.89 -1.54
C PRO A 57 -3.04 35.04 -2.11
N THR A 58 -3.41 33.87 -2.62
CA THR A 58 -2.48 33.04 -3.40
C THR A 58 -2.06 33.79 -4.67
N THR A 59 -0.78 34.06 -4.84
CA THR A 59 -0.24 34.73 -6.04
C THR A 59 0.77 33.82 -6.76
N PRO A 60 0.72 33.68 -8.10
CA PRO A 60 -0.27 34.28 -9.00
C PRO A 60 -1.66 33.64 -8.85
N LEU A 61 -2.71 34.42 -9.12
CA LEU A 61 -4.09 33.90 -9.16
C LEU A 61 -4.27 32.98 -10.37
N GLY A 62 -4.95 31.84 -10.15
CA GLY A 62 -5.43 30.93 -11.19
C GLY A 62 -6.55 31.55 -12.04
N GLU A 63 -6.94 30.89 -13.13
CA GLU A 63 -7.99 31.38 -14.04
C GLU A 63 -9.34 31.54 -13.33
N ASP A 64 -9.77 30.53 -12.57
CA ASP A 64 -11.05 30.55 -11.82
C ASP A 64 -11.07 31.68 -10.77
N GLN A 65 -9.94 31.90 -10.08
CA GLN A 65 -9.81 32.98 -9.11
C GLN A 65 -9.86 34.36 -9.77
N LYS A 66 -9.29 34.49 -10.97
CA LYS A 66 -9.31 35.74 -11.74
C LYS A 66 -10.69 36.07 -12.28
N ALA A 67 -11.49 35.07 -12.59
CA ALA A 67 -12.87 35.27 -13.03
C ALA A 67 -13.71 35.99 -11.94
N LEU A 68 -13.32 35.87 -10.67
CA LEU A 68 -13.97 36.55 -9.54
C LEU A 68 -13.44 37.98 -9.27
N CYS A 69 -12.39 38.43 -9.96
CA CYS A 69 -11.80 39.75 -9.75
C CYS A 69 -12.77 40.94 -9.93
N PRO A 70 -13.81 40.91 -10.79
CA PRO A 70 -14.81 41.96 -10.81
C PRO A 70 -15.48 42.19 -9.44
N LEU A 71 -15.68 41.14 -8.64
CA LEU A 71 -16.31 41.24 -7.32
C LEU A 71 -15.36 41.83 -6.26
N ALA A 72 -14.06 41.63 -6.41
CA ALA A 72 -13.05 42.08 -5.44
C ALA A 72 -12.93 43.61 -5.35
N LYS A 73 -13.22 44.34 -6.44
CA LYS A 73 -13.03 45.80 -6.52
C LYS A 73 -13.85 46.59 -5.51
N ASP A 74 -14.99 46.06 -5.08
CA ASP A 74 -15.88 46.74 -4.12
C ASP A 74 -15.73 46.20 -2.68
N LEU A 75 -14.79 45.28 -2.43
CA LEU A 75 -14.59 44.72 -1.09
C LEU A 75 -13.73 45.67 -0.25
N GLU A 76 -14.33 46.20 0.82
CA GLU A 76 -13.61 47.00 1.81
C GLU A 76 -12.56 46.14 2.55
N GLY A 77 -11.32 46.62 2.64
CA GLY A 77 -10.23 45.95 3.36
C GLY A 77 -9.56 44.78 2.62
N CYS A 78 -9.86 44.57 1.32
CA CYS A 78 -9.24 43.54 0.49
C CYS A 78 -8.28 44.10 -0.58
N GLU A 79 -7.49 45.12 -0.24
CA GLU A 79 -6.59 45.79 -1.18
C GLU A 79 -5.51 44.84 -1.74
N ALA A 80 -5.12 43.81 -0.97
CA ALA A 80 -4.15 42.80 -1.44
C ALA A 80 -4.76 41.89 -2.52
N LEU A 81 -6.03 41.50 -2.40
CA LEU A 81 -6.75 40.77 -3.44
C LEU A 81 -6.93 41.62 -4.70
N VAL A 82 -7.33 42.89 -4.56
CA VAL A 82 -7.46 43.81 -5.69
C VAL A 82 -6.11 43.95 -6.42
N ARG A 83 -5.01 44.08 -5.69
CA ARG A 83 -3.66 44.12 -6.29
C ARG A 83 -3.32 42.82 -7.02
N ALA A 84 -3.60 41.65 -6.41
CA ALA A 84 -3.37 40.35 -7.04
C ALA A 84 -4.20 40.16 -8.32
N CYS A 85 -5.39 40.76 -8.40
CA CYS A 85 -6.22 40.79 -9.60
C CYS A 85 -5.66 41.66 -10.74
N GLU A 86 -4.89 42.70 -10.41
CA GLU A 86 -4.23 43.58 -11.38
C GLU A 86 -2.88 43.04 -11.85
N GLU A 87 -2.30 42.08 -11.13
CA GLU A 87 -1.06 41.44 -11.54
C GLU A 87 -1.26 40.70 -12.87
N PRO A 88 -0.44 40.98 -13.89
CA PRO A 88 -0.55 40.27 -15.15
C PRO A 88 -0.40 38.77 -14.89
N PRO A 89 -1.09 37.90 -15.65
CA PRO A 89 -0.79 36.48 -15.60
C PRO A 89 0.72 36.32 -15.72
N VAL A 90 1.33 35.65 -14.74
CA VAL A 90 2.65 35.09 -14.93
C VAL A 90 2.44 34.08 -16.04
N VAL A 91 2.64 34.53 -17.29
CA VAL A 91 2.89 33.64 -18.40
C VAL A 91 4.22 33.01 -18.02
N GLU A 92 4.16 31.97 -17.17
CA GLU A 92 5.26 31.03 -17.11
C GLU A 92 5.51 30.70 -18.57
N ASP A 93 6.75 30.95 -19.00
CA ASP A 93 7.26 30.64 -20.34
C ASP A 93 7.25 29.11 -20.48
N ASN A 94 6.03 28.59 -20.50
CA ASN A 94 5.64 27.21 -20.57
C ASN A 94 6.00 26.68 -21.94
N ASP A 95 6.36 27.52 -22.91
CA ASP A 95 6.92 27.07 -24.16
C ASP A 95 8.32 26.48 -23.96
N LYS A 96 9.14 27.04 -23.07
CA LYS A 96 10.43 26.42 -22.72
C LYS A 96 10.24 25.13 -21.93
N TYR A 97 9.33 25.12 -20.95
CA TYR A 97 9.05 23.92 -20.16
C TYR A 97 8.34 22.84 -20.97
N ARG A 98 7.39 23.19 -21.84
CA ARG A 98 6.74 22.26 -22.79
C ARG A 98 7.75 21.77 -23.82
N ALA A 99 8.59 22.63 -24.39
CA ALA A 99 9.66 22.17 -25.29
C ALA A 99 10.65 21.24 -24.57
N LEU A 100 11.00 21.53 -23.31
CA LEU A 100 11.82 20.67 -22.48
C LEU A 100 11.11 19.35 -22.15
N LEU A 101 9.82 19.39 -21.80
CA LEU A 101 9.00 18.23 -21.50
C LEU A 101 8.75 17.38 -22.74
N ASP A 102 8.58 17.97 -23.92
CA ASP A 102 8.44 17.29 -25.20
C ASP A 102 9.78 16.67 -25.64
N ALA A 103 10.90 17.36 -25.42
CA ALA A 103 12.23 16.82 -25.63
C ALA A 103 12.51 15.67 -24.64
N LEU A 104 12.15 15.82 -23.36
CA LEU A 104 12.25 14.79 -22.34
C LEU A 104 11.30 13.63 -22.61
N ALA A 105 10.10 13.86 -23.12
CA ALA A 105 9.15 12.83 -23.51
C ALA A 105 9.68 12.04 -24.70
N SER A 106 10.29 12.72 -25.68
CA SER A 106 10.96 12.08 -26.81
C SER A 106 12.16 11.25 -26.38
N LEU A 107 12.99 11.79 -25.48
CA LEU A 107 14.13 11.09 -24.89
C LEU A 107 13.68 9.89 -24.03
N ALA A 108 12.65 10.05 -23.22
CA ALA A 108 12.06 9.00 -22.39
C ALA A 108 11.47 7.90 -23.27
N LYS A 109 10.80 8.25 -24.38
CA LYS A 109 10.31 7.29 -25.37
C LYS A 109 11.46 6.53 -26.02
N ALA A 110 12.54 7.20 -26.39
CA ALA A 110 13.74 6.56 -26.93
C ALA A 110 14.41 5.63 -25.90
N LEU A 111 14.59 6.08 -24.65
CA LEU A 111 15.12 5.28 -23.55
C LEU A 111 14.24 4.07 -23.25
N ALA A 112 12.91 4.22 -23.28
CA ALA A 112 11.97 3.12 -23.12
C ALA A 112 12.14 2.06 -24.22
N TRP A 113 12.29 2.48 -25.48
CA TRP A 113 12.57 1.56 -26.59
C TRP A 113 13.93 0.86 -26.43
N VAL A 114 14.98 1.59 -26.05
CA VAL A 114 16.30 1.01 -25.76
C VAL A 114 16.22 -0.01 -24.63
N LEU A 115 15.47 0.28 -23.56
CA LEU A 115 15.25 -0.62 -22.44
C LEU A 115 14.50 -1.88 -22.88
N VAL A 116 13.45 -1.74 -23.69
CA VAL A 116 12.71 -2.89 -24.26
C VAL A 116 13.63 -3.76 -25.10
N VAL A 117 14.43 -3.17 -25.99
CA VAL A 117 15.42 -3.90 -26.81
C VAL A 117 16.45 -4.60 -25.91
N ALA A 118 16.96 -3.93 -24.87
CA ALA A 118 17.88 -4.51 -23.92
C ALA A 118 17.27 -5.71 -23.17
N ILE A 119 16.01 -5.61 -22.72
CA ILE A 119 15.28 -6.71 -22.08
C ILE A 119 15.12 -7.88 -23.06
N VAL A 120 14.71 -7.62 -24.30
CA VAL A 120 14.58 -8.64 -25.33
C VAL A 120 15.92 -9.36 -25.56
N ILE A 121 17.03 -8.63 -25.66
CA ILE A 121 18.37 -9.20 -25.81
C ILE A 121 18.76 -10.05 -24.59
N VAL A 122 18.54 -9.54 -23.38
CA VAL A 122 18.86 -10.23 -22.11
C VAL A 122 18.06 -11.51 -21.95
N VAL A 123 16.82 -11.58 -22.45
CA VAL A 123 15.99 -12.79 -22.44
C VAL A 123 16.34 -13.73 -23.61
N ALA A 124 16.53 -13.21 -24.81
CA ALA A 124 16.80 -14.00 -26.01
C ALA A 124 18.14 -14.74 -25.95
N ILE A 125 19.21 -14.07 -25.48
CA ILE A 125 20.55 -14.68 -25.39
C ILE A 125 20.56 -15.99 -24.57
N PRO A 126 20.06 -16.04 -23.32
CA PRO A 126 20.05 -17.27 -22.53
C PRO A 126 19.10 -18.34 -23.09
N VAL A 127 17.98 -17.96 -23.73
CA VAL A 127 17.09 -18.90 -24.42
C VAL A 127 17.81 -19.56 -25.60
N VAL A 128 18.44 -18.78 -26.47
CA VAL A 128 19.22 -19.28 -27.61
C VAL A 128 20.41 -20.12 -27.13
N ARG A 129 21.16 -19.65 -26.13
CA ARG A 129 22.26 -20.45 -25.53
C ARG A 129 21.76 -21.74 -24.91
N GLY A 130 20.60 -21.72 -24.25
CA GLY A 130 19.96 -22.91 -23.68
C GLY A 130 19.55 -23.92 -24.75
N LEU A 131 18.94 -23.46 -25.85
CA LEU A 131 18.57 -24.31 -26.98
C LEU A 131 19.80 -24.91 -27.69
N LEU A 132 20.87 -24.11 -27.85
CA LEU A 132 22.13 -24.57 -28.42
C LEU A 132 22.84 -25.60 -27.51
N GLN A 133 22.82 -25.38 -26.19
CA GLN A 133 23.33 -26.36 -25.21
C GLN A 133 22.50 -27.64 -25.19
N ALA A 134 21.17 -27.55 -25.21
CA ALA A 134 20.29 -28.72 -25.26
C ALA A 134 20.53 -29.57 -26.52
N LYS A 135 20.79 -28.94 -27.67
CA LYS A 135 21.19 -29.66 -28.89
C LYS A 135 22.54 -30.37 -28.72
N ARG A 136 23.54 -29.76 -28.08
CA ARG A 136 24.84 -30.39 -27.79
C ARG A 136 24.72 -31.55 -26.79
N ASP A 137 23.93 -31.37 -25.73
CA ASP A 137 23.73 -32.39 -24.69
C ASP A 137 22.94 -33.58 -25.21
N LYS A 138 22.04 -33.38 -26.18
CA LYS A 138 21.34 -34.48 -26.87
C LYS A 138 22.33 -35.38 -27.64
N VAL A 139 23.30 -34.79 -28.33
CA VAL A 139 24.37 -35.53 -29.01
C VAL A 139 25.24 -36.32 -28.02
N VAL A 140 25.59 -35.74 -26.86
CA VAL A 140 26.40 -36.42 -25.84
C VAL A 140 25.60 -37.49 -25.07
N ARG A 141 24.30 -37.29 -24.87
CA ARG A 141 23.40 -38.29 -24.27
C ARG A 141 23.15 -39.47 -25.19
N ASP A 142 22.98 -39.27 -26.49
CA ASP A 142 22.80 -40.38 -27.44
C ASP A 142 24.06 -41.25 -27.55
N VAL A 143 25.25 -40.65 -27.37
CA VAL A 143 26.53 -41.39 -27.29
C VAL A 143 26.66 -42.18 -25.98
N ASN A 144 26.21 -41.62 -24.84
CA ASN A 144 26.33 -42.28 -23.53
C ASN A 144 25.18 -43.25 -23.21
N ALA A 145 24.00 -43.08 -23.78
CA ALA A 145 22.84 -43.97 -23.58
C ALA A 145 23.08 -45.36 -24.20
N ARG A 146 23.91 -45.46 -25.25
CA ARG A 146 24.38 -46.75 -25.78
C ARG A 146 25.34 -47.50 -24.84
N ALA A 147 25.94 -46.82 -23.85
CA ALA A 147 26.92 -47.42 -22.94
C ALA A 147 26.34 -47.84 -21.57
N ARG A 148 25.06 -47.56 -21.26
CA ARG A 148 24.56 -47.59 -19.87
C ARG A 148 23.30 -48.40 -19.62
N ASN A 149 22.96 -49.36 -20.48
CA ASN A 149 21.84 -50.26 -20.25
C ASN A 149 22.22 -51.49 -19.41
N VAL A 150 22.63 -51.29 -18.15
CA VAL A 150 22.51 -52.29 -17.06
C VAL A 150 22.48 -51.53 -15.72
N ALA A 151 21.30 -51.12 -15.25
CA ALA A 151 21.02 -50.95 -13.81
C ALA A 151 19.53 -50.65 -13.59
N THR A 152 18.91 -51.50 -12.77
CA THR A 152 17.53 -51.43 -12.27
C THR A 152 17.34 -50.18 -11.38
N PRO A 153 16.17 -49.51 -11.39
CA PRO A 153 15.94 -48.34 -10.56
C PRO A 153 15.77 -48.74 -9.09
N ALA A 154 16.56 -48.15 -8.21
CA ALA A 154 16.36 -48.24 -6.76
C ALA A 154 15.20 -47.33 -6.35
N GLU A 155 14.27 -47.91 -5.61
CA GLU A 155 13.06 -47.31 -5.07
C GLU A 155 13.39 -46.18 -4.08
N GLU A 156 12.76 -45.03 -4.27
CA GLU A 156 13.01 -43.79 -3.52
C GLU A 156 12.19 -43.81 -2.22
N PRO A 157 12.81 -43.73 -1.02
CA PRO A 157 12.06 -43.84 0.24
C PRO A 157 11.23 -42.57 0.53
N ALA A 158 10.05 -42.81 1.12
CA ALA A 158 9.02 -41.82 1.43
C ALA A 158 9.52 -40.57 2.17
N ARG A 159 9.03 -39.40 1.73
CA ARG A 159 9.25 -38.10 2.38
C ARG A 159 8.49 -38.06 3.71
N VAL A 160 9.19 -37.67 4.78
CA VAL A 160 8.57 -37.32 6.06
C VAL A 160 8.08 -35.88 5.94
N GLU A 161 6.79 -35.65 6.23
CA GLU A 161 6.17 -34.33 6.32
C GLU A 161 6.86 -33.49 7.39
N GLY A 162 7.67 -32.52 6.94
CA GLY A 162 8.23 -31.49 7.81
C GLY A 162 7.20 -30.39 7.99
N VAL A 163 7.05 -29.89 9.22
CA VAL A 163 6.20 -28.75 9.59
C VAL A 163 6.50 -27.58 8.64
N SER A 164 5.58 -27.37 7.69
CA SER A 164 5.76 -26.44 6.57
C SER A 164 5.66 -24.98 7.01
N ASP A 165 5.11 -24.70 8.20
CA ASP A 165 4.87 -23.34 8.68
C ASP A 165 5.60 -22.99 9.99
N ALA A 166 6.48 -21.98 9.93
CA ALA A 166 7.35 -21.53 10.99
C ALA A 166 6.55 -20.74 12.01
N GLU A 167 5.49 -20.06 11.56
CA GLU A 167 4.55 -19.40 12.47
C GLU A 167 3.69 -20.41 13.23
N GLU A 168 3.30 -21.52 12.59
CA GLU A 168 2.61 -22.61 13.27
C GLU A 168 3.52 -23.29 14.30
N ALA A 169 4.76 -23.60 13.94
CA ALA A 169 5.76 -24.14 14.86
C ALA A 169 6.03 -23.19 16.04
N LEU A 170 6.10 -21.88 15.79
CA LEU A 170 6.26 -20.87 16.84
C LEU A 170 5.04 -20.82 17.77
N ARG A 171 3.82 -20.89 17.20
CA ARG A 171 2.57 -20.90 17.96
C ARG A 171 2.43 -22.16 18.82
N GLU A 172 2.85 -23.31 18.31
CA GLU A 172 2.89 -24.56 19.08
C GLU A 172 3.96 -24.48 20.18
N ALA A 173 5.14 -23.91 19.90
CA ALA A 173 6.17 -23.69 20.92
C ALA A 173 5.63 -22.86 22.10
N ASP A 174 4.93 -21.76 21.81
CA ASP A 174 4.29 -20.91 22.83
C ASP A 174 3.19 -21.65 23.61
N ALA A 175 2.45 -22.56 22.97
CA ALA A 175 1.47 -23.39 23.65
C ALA A 175 2.13 -24.38 24.62
N ARG A 176 3.24 -25.03 24.21
CA ARG A 176 4.00 -25.96 25.07
C ARG A 176 4.67 -25.24 26.25
N ALA A 177 5.21 -24.04 26.01
CA ALA A 177 5.79 -23.22 27.06
C ALA A 177 4.75 -22.89 28.14
N ARG A 178 3.52 -22.54 27.75
CA ARG A 178 2.40 -22.26 28.67
C ARG A 178 1.91 -23.48 29.41
N SER A 179 1.96 -24.67 28.81
CA SER A 179 1.59 -25.92 29.47
C SER A 179 2.67 -26.49 30.40
N GLY A 180 3.80 -25.80 30.57
CA GLY A 180 4.93 -26.25 31.39
C GLY A 180 5.81 -27.32 30.73
N ASP A 181 5.57 -27.67 29.46
CA ASP A 181 6.42 -28.59 28.69
C ASP A 181 7.58 -27.84 28.05
N LEU A 182 8.47 -27.34 28.92
CA LEU A 182 9.54 -26.41 28.57
C LEU A 182 10.58 -27.04 27.62
N GLY A 183 10.85 -28.35 27.76
CA GLY A 183 11.79 -29.06 26.88
C GLY A 183 11.28 -29.12 25.45
N LYS A 184 10.00 -29.47 25.26
CA LYS A 184 9.38 -29.54 23.93
C LYS A 184 9.20 -28.16 23.31
N ALA A 185 8.93 -27.14 24.13
CA ALA A 185 8.88 -25.75 23.68
C ALA A 185 10.21 -25.30 23.06
N LEU A 186 11.34 -25.59 23.71
CA LEU A 186 12.68 -25.25 23.21
C LEU A 186 12.98 -25.90 21.85
N SER A 187 12.69 -27.20 21.69
CA SER A 187 12.89 -27.90 20.40
C SER A 187 12.01 -27.31 19.29
N LEU A 188 10.77 -26.89 19.60
CA LEU A 188 9.88 -26.22 18.65
C LEU A 188 10.34 -24.79 18.29
N TYR A 189 10.86 -24.02 19.24
CA TYR A 189 11.47 -22.70 18.94
C TYR A 189 12.67 -22.83 17.99
N LEU A 190 13.50 -23.86 18.16
CA LEU A 190 14.60 -24.15 17.24
C LEU A 190 14.08 -24.55 15.86
N ALA A 191 13.07 -25.43 15.79
CA ALA A 191 12.47 -25.85 14.53
C ALA A 191 11.85 -24.66 13.77
N ALA A 192 11.09 -23.79 14.47
CA ALA A 192 10.52 -22.57 13.91
C ALA A 192 11.60 -21.64 13.36
N SER A 193 12.67 -21.42 14.13
CA SER A 193 13.79 -20.55 13.74
C SER A 193 14.53 -21.09 12.51
N LEU A 194 14.83 -22.39 12.48
CA LEU A 194 15.49 -23.01 11.33
C LEU A 194 14.61 -22.99 10.08
N SER A 195 13.29 -23.22 10.22
CA SER A 195 12.33 -23.17 9.11
C SER A 195 12.17 -21.75 8.54
N ALA A 196 12.16 -20.72 9.39
CA ALA A 196 12.13 -19.32 8.96
C ALA A 196 13.42 -18.90 8.24
N LEU A 197 14.58 -19.34 8.74
CA LEU A 197 15.87 -19.06 8.11
C LEU A 197 16.08 -19.82 6.79
N ASP A 198 15.53 -21.03 6.66
CA ASP A 198 15.51 -21.78 5.40
C ASP A 198 14.63 -21.09 4.35
N ARG A 199 13.40 -20.68 4.74
CA ARG A 199 12.48 -19.94 3.86
C ARG A 199 13.02 -18.60 3.38
N SER A 200 13.70 -17.86 4.26
CA SER A 200 14.38 -16.61 3.87
C SER A 200 15.65 -16.84 3.05
N GLY A 201 16.05 -18.09 2.82
CA GLY A 201 17.23 -18.48 2.05
C GLY A 201 18.55 -18.16 2.74
N ARG A 202 18.54 -17.90 4.06
CA ARG A 202 19.73 -17.61 4.86
C ARG A 202 20.46 -18.88 5.30
N LEU A 203 19.77 -20.01 5.40
CA LEU A 203 20.36 -21.33 5.56
C LEU A 203 19.68 -22.34 4.64
N ARG A 204 20.22 -23.57 4.57
CA ARG A 204 19.55 -24.70 3.93
C ARG A 204 19.44 -25.87 4.89
N LEU A 205 18.21 -26.29 5.21
CA LEU A 205 17.95 -27.44 6.06
C LEU A 205 18.35 -28.74 5.36
N ALA A 206 19.14 -29.57 6.05
CA ALA A 206 19.55 -30.88 5.56
C ALA A 206 19.74 -31.87 6.72
N ARG A 207 19.10 -33.04 6.62
CA ARG A 207 19.04 -34.05 7.71
C ARG A 207 20.40 -34.51 8.26
N HIS A 208 21.48 -34.35 7.49
CA HIS A 208 22.82 -34.79 7.89
C HIS A 208 23.63 -33.71 8.62
N ARG A 209 23.07 -32.52 8.84
CA ARG A 209 23.75 -31.40 9.49
C ARG A 209 23.35 -31.31 10.96
N THR A 210 24.33 -30.97 11.79
CA THR A 210 24.13 -30.73 13.24
C THR A 210 23.67 -29.30 13.50
N ASN A 211 23.10 -29.05 14.68
CA ASN A 211 22.67 -27.70 15.10
C ASN A 211 23.81 -26.67 14.99
N GLY A 212 25.01 -27.03 15.45
CA GLY A 212 26.21 -26.17 15.35
C GLY A 212 26.70 -25.93 13.92
N GLU A 213 26.38 -26.80 12.95
CA GLU A 213 26.66 -26.55 11.53
C GLU A 213 25.72 -25.50 10.92
N TYR A 214 24.46 -25.46 11.35
CA TYR A 214 23.52 -24.43 10.91
C TYR A 214 23.98 -23.05 11.36
N VAL A 215 24.37 -22.91 12.63
CA VAL A 215 24.94 -21.67 13.18
C VAL A 215 26.18 -21.23 12.39
N ARG A 216 27.14 -22.13 12.14
CA ARG A 216 28.36 -21.80 11.38
C ARG A 216 28.09 -21.42 9.92
N SER A 217 26.99 -21.88 9.33
CA SER A 217 26.65 -21.56 7.93
C SER A 217 25.90 -20.25 7.72
N LEU A 218 25.43 -19.57 8.77
CA LEU A 218 24.76 -18.28 8.65
C LEU A 218 25.78 -17.16 8.42
N GLU A 219 25.65 -16.40 7.34
CA GLU A 219 26.52 -15.25 7.05
C GLU A 219 26.18 -14.03 7.92
N ASP A 220 24.88 -13.79 8.16
CA ASP A 220 24.38 -12.65 8.94
C ASP A 220 24.73 -12.76 10.44
N PRO A 221 25.52 -11.84 11.01
CA PRO A 221 25.94 -11.88 12.41
C PRO A 221 24.78 -11.85 13.41
N ALA A 222 23.72 -11.10 13.11
CA ALA A 222 22.56 -10.97 13.99
C ALA A 222 21.79 -12.29 14.07
N SER A 223 21.44 -12.87 12.92
CA SER A 223 20.78 -14.19 12.85
C SER A 223 21.65 -15.29 13.45
N ARG A 224 22.97 -15.24 13.22
CA ARG A 224 23.92 -16.22 13.76
C ARG A 224 23.94 -16.20 15.28
N THR A 225 24.00 -15.00 15.88
CA THR A 225 24.03 -14.84 17.34
C THR A 225 22.73 -15.33 17.97
N ALA A 226 21.58 -14.91 17.43
CA ALA A 226 20.28 -15.37 17.90
C ALA A 226 20.13 -16.90 17.79
N LEU A 227 20.47 -17.51 16.64
CA LEU A 227 20.38 -18.96 16.47
C LEU A 227 21.36 -19.71 17.39
N ALA A 228 22.57 -19.18 17.60
CA ALA A 228 23.55 -19.79 18.50
C ALA A 228 23.06 -19.87 19.95
N GLU A 229 22.38 -18.82 20.44
CA GLU A 229 21.76 -18.81 21.76
C GLU A 229 20.67 -19.89 21.89
N ILE A 230 19.80 -20.00 20.88
CA ILE A 230 18.72 -21.01 20.83
C ILE A 230 19.31 -22.42 20.83
N VAL A 231 20.26 -22.70 19.93
CA VAL A 231 20.93 -24.00 19.83
C VAL A 231 21.62 -24.38 21.13
N ARG A 232 22.33 -23.45 21.76
CA ARG A 232 23.03 -23.71 23.03
C ARG A 232 22.07 -24.13 24.14
N GLU A 233 20.89 -23.51 24.22
CA GLU A 233 19.92 -23.83 25.26
C GLU A 233 19.21 -25.17 25.00
N VAL A 234 18.88 -25.46 23.74
CA VAL A 234 18.35 -26.78 23.35
C VAL A 234 19.36 -27.88 23.65
N ASP A 235 20.63 -27.69 23.28
CA ASP A 235 21.67 -28.71 23.46
C ASP A 235 21.94 -29.00 24.96
N LYS A 236 21.84 -28.00 25.84
CA LYS A 236 21.94 -28.19 27.30
C LYS A 236 20.83 -29.10 27.85
N VAL A 237 19.62 -28.94 27.35
CA VAL A 237 18.45 -29.69 27.84
C VAL A 237 18.44 -31.09 27.22
N GLU A 238 18.55 -31.21 25.89
CA GLU A 238 18.47 -32.49 25.18
C GLU A 238 19.69 -33.39 25.43
N PHE A 239 20.91 -32.82 25.39
CA PHE A 239 22.15 -33.60 25.52
C PHE A 239 22.81 -33.45 26.89
N GLY A 240 22.70 -32.28 27.52
CA GLY A 240 23.27 -32.01 28.85
C GLY A 240 22.42 -32.54 30.01
N LYS A 241 21.19 -32.98 29.76
CA LYS A 241 20.22 -33.47 30.76
C LYS A 241 19.93 -32.45 31.88
N LEU A 242 20.10 -31.16 31.61
CA LEU A 242 19.72 -30.09 32.53
C LEU A 242 18.19 -29.89 32.46
N ALA A 243 17.56 -29.66 33.61
CA ALA A 243 16.15 -29.31 33.66
C ALA A 243 15.95 -27.92 33.01
N PRO A 244 14.98 -27.76 32.10
CA PRO A 244 14.72 -26.47 31.46
C PRO A 244 14.18 -25.46 32.49
N ASN A 245 14.67 -24.22 32.42
CA ASN A 245 14.23 -23.10 33.25
C ASN A 245 13.28 -22.19 32.47
N GLN A 246 12.21 -21.71 33.12
CA GLN A 246 11.18 -20.88 32.50
C GLN A 246 11.72 -19.54 31.97
N ASP A 247 12.66 -18.92 32.70
CA ASP A 247 13.30 -17.66 32.29
C ASP A 247 14.14 -17.84 31.02
N ASP A 248 14.80 -19.00 30.90
CA ASP A 248 15.60 -19.34 29.72
C ASP A 248 14.71 -19.57 28.51
N VAL A 249 13.57 -20.27 28.66
CA VAL A 249 12.57 -20.45 27.59
C VAL A 249 12.00 -19.12 27.13
N ALA A 250 11.64 -18.20 28.04
CA ALA A 250 11.11 -16.90 27.67
C ALA A 250 12.11 -16.06 26.85
N ARG A 251 13.40 -16.12 27.23
CA ARG A 251 14.48 -15.49 26.45
C ARG A 251 14.62 -16.11 25.06
N ILE A 252 14.58 -17.44 24.96
CA ILE A 252 14.63 -18.16 23.67
C ILE A 252 13.40 -17.84 22.79
N ALA A 253 12.21 -17.72 23.38
CA ALA A 253 10.98 -17.35 22.67
C ALA A 253 11.11 -15.98 21.99
N SER A 254 11.67 -14.99 22.68
CA SER A 254 11.93 -13.66 22.11
C SER A 254 12.89 -13.72 20.91
N ARG A 255 13.97 -14.50 21.02
CA ARG A 255 14.94 -14.70 19.91
C ARG A 255 14.30 -15.41 18.72
N ALA A 256 13.57 -16.50 18.96
CA ALA A 256 12.87 -17.22 17.91
C ALA A 256 11.85 -16.32 17.19
N THR A 257 11.07 -15.55 17.96
CA THR A 257 10.10 -14.58 17.41
C THR A 257 10.78 -13.53 16.54
N SER A 258 11.95 -13.03 16.95
CA SER A 258 12.71 -12.06 16.15
C SER A 258 13.21 -12.63 14.82
N LEU A 259 13.59 -13.92 14.78
CA LEU A 259 14.01 -14.61 13.56
C LEU A 259 12.83 -14.91 12.64
N VAL A 260 11.67 -15.28 13.18
CA VAL A 260 10.47 -15.62 12.41
C VAL A 260 9.79 -14.36 11.86
N ARG A 261 9.62 -13.31 12.68
CA ARG A 261 8.83 -12.11 12.33
C ARG A 261 9.66 -10.90 11.89
N GLY A 262 10.98 -10.91 12.11
CA GLY A 262 11.87 -9.79 11.77
C GLY A 262 11.95 -9.45 10.28
N VAL A 263 11.44 -10.30 9.39
CA VAL A 263 11.39 -10.04 7.94
C VAL A 263 10.18 -9.18 7.53
N VAL A 264 9.11 -9.15 8.32
CA VAL A 264 7.85 -8.48 7.94
C VAL A 264 7.84 -6.98 8.31
N LEU A 265 8.51 -6.59 9.40
CA LEU A 265 8.48 -5.22 9.92
C LEU A 265 9.18 -4.19 9.02
N THR A 266 10.23 -4.59 8.29
CA THR A 266 10.97 -3.66 7.41
C THR A 266 10.16 -3.22 6.19
N ALA A 267 9.17 -4.02 5.75
CA ALA A 267 8.28 -3.66 4.65
C ALA A 267 7.18 -2.67 5.10
N LEU A 268 6.75 -2.72 6.35
CA LEU A 268 5.68 -1.86 6.87
C LEU A 268 6.15 -0.40 7.09
N VAL A 269 7.41 -0.20 7.47
CA VAL A 269 7.98 1.14 7.72
C VAL A 269 8.11 1.97 6.43
N LEU A 270 8.35 1.33 5.28
CA LEU A 270 8.39 2.01 3.98
C LEU A 270 7.01 2.43 3.47
N VAL A 271 5.94 1.75 3.89
CA VAL A 271 4.55 2.11 3.54
C VAL A 271 4.04 3.24 4.43
N LEU A 272 4.37 3.23 5.73
CA LEU A 272 3.92 4.25 6.67
C LEU A 272 4.64 5.59 6.50
N ALA A 273 5.87 5.61 5.97
CA ALA A 273 6.59 6.85 5.67
C ALA A 273 6.00 7.63 4.46
N GLY A 274 5.13 7.01 3.64
CA GLY A 274 4.51 7.62 2.47
C GLY A 274 3.15 8.30 2.71
N CYS A 275 2.53 8.10 3.87
CA CYS A 275 1.17 8.59 4.17
C CYS A 275 1.14 9.66 5.28
N GLY A 276 2.24 10.36 5.51
CA GLY A 276 2.30 11.52 6.40
C GLY A 276 1.73 12.78 5.77
N GLN A 277 0.46 12.77 5.34
CA GLN A 277 -0.24 14.00 4.98
C GLN A 277 -0.56 14.76 6.27
N LEU A 278 0.30 15.74 6.58
CA LEU A 278 0.00 16.87 7.44
C LEU A 278 -1.43 17.34 7.13
N THR A 279 -2.29 17.39 8.14
CA THR A 279 -3.61 18.02 8.08
C THR A 279 -3.39 19.49 7.73
N LYS A 280 -3.28 19.77 6.43
CA LYS A 280 -3.19 21.12 5.89
C LYS A 280 -4.46 21.82 6.36
N ARG A 281 -4.31 22.93 7.10
CA ARG A 281 -5.44 23.81 7.38
C ARG A 281 -6.14 24.13 6.05
N PRO A 282 -7.48 24.29 6.03
CA PRO A 282 -8.20 24.80 4.86
C PRO A 282 -7.44 25.98 4.27
N ASN A 283 -7.29 26.02 2.94
CA ASN A 283 -6.49 27.02 2.25
C ASN A 283 -7.24 28.36 2.23
N ASP A 284 -7.30 29.05 3.38
CA ASP A 284 -7.99 30.32 3.58
C ASP A 284 -7.43 31.48 2.72
N SER A 285 -6.37 31.26 1.95
CA SER A 285 -5.78 32.20 0.99
C SER A 285 -6.37 32.11 -0.43
N ASP A 286 -7.27 31.17 -0.70
CA ASP A 286 -7.90 31.02 -2.01
C ASP A 286 -9.23 31.80 -2.08
N PRO A 287 -9.35 32.83 -2.94
CA PRO A 287 -10.58 33.61 -3.07
C PRO A 287 -11.73 32.82 -3.72
N ALA A 288 -11.41 31.73 -4.42
CA ALA A 288 -12.37 30.82 -5.03
C ALA A 288 -12.61 29.58 -4.16
N ASP A 289 -12.28 29.58 -2.87
CA ASP A 289 -12.60 28.48 -1.95
C ASP A 289 -14.00 28.66 -1.32
N ASP A 290 -14.49 27.68 -0.57
CA ASP A 290 -15.84 27.63 0.01
C ASP A 290 -15.89 27.85 1.54
N SER A 291 -14.75 28.14 2.17
CA SER A 291 -14.63 28.23 3.62
C SER A 291 -15.45 29.35 4.28
N LEU A 292 -15.54 30.53 3.66
CA LEU A 292 -16.35 31.66 4.14
C LEU A 292 -17.85 31.45 3.91
N PRO A 293 -18.37 31.07 2.72
CA PRO A 293 -19.80 30.78 2.58
C PRO A 293 -20.25 29.68 3.56
N MET A 294 -19.45 28.65 3.80
CA MET A 294 -19.75 27.65 4.83
C MET A 294 -19.81 28.23 6.25
N ASP A 295 -18.93 29.18 6.62
CA ASP A 295 -18.98 29.83 7.94
C ASP A 295 -20.21 30.74 8.07
N VAL A 296 -20.57 31.47 7.01
CA VAL A 296 -21.80 32.26 6.95
C VAL A 296 -23.01 31.36 7.19
N LEU A 297 -23.12 30.23 6.49
CA LEU A 297 -24.23 29.29 6.66
C LEU A 297 -24.30 28.71 8.08
N LYS A 298 -23.15 28.38 8.70
CA LYS A 298 -23.12 27.94 10.10
C LYS A 298 -23.67 29.00 11.05
N ARG A 299 -23.28 30.25 10.85
CA ARG A 299 -23.70 31.39 11.67
C ARG A 299 -25.17 31.75 11.47
N THR A 300 -25.76 31.44 10.31
CA THR A 300 -27.20 31.59 10.06
C THR A 300 -28.02 30.39 10.53
N GLY A 301 -27.36 29.37 11.08
CA GLY A 301 -27.97 28.24 11.79
C GLY A 301 -27.91 26.92 11.05
N TYR A 302 -27.34 26.82 9.84
CA TYR A 302 -27.23 25.53 9.14
C TYR A 302 -26.16 24.63 9.78
N ASP A 303 -26.38 23.31 9.82
CA ASP A 303 -25.35 22.34 10.19
C ASP A 303 -24.52 21.97 8.95
N VAL A 304 -23.46 22.75 8.68
CA VAL A 304 -22.69 22.65 7.44
C VAL A 304 -21.39 21.86 7.62
N GLY A 305 -21.18 20.85 6.79
CA GLY A 305 -19.96 20.05 6.75
C GLY A 305 -19.50 19.76 5.33
N TYR A 306 -18.25 19.34 5.18
CA TYR A 306 -17.82 18.72 3.92
C TYR A 306 -18.37 17.30 3.83
N LEU A 307 -18.71 16.88 2.62
CA LEU A 307 -19.00 15.49 2.36
C LEU A 307 -17.73 14.65 2.62
N THR A 308 -17.90 13.51 3.30
CA THR A 308 -16.79 12.60 3.67
C THR A 308 -16.76 11.33 2.82
N THR A 309 -17.73 11.15 1.94
CA THR A 309 -17.93 9.97 1.10
C THR A 309 -18.06 10.39 -0.37
N SER A 310 -17.83 9.47 -1.30
CA SER A 310 -18.04 9.77 -2.72
C SER A 310 -19.53 9.99 -3.01
N LEU A 311 -19.81 10.91 -3.93
CA LEU A 311 -21.13 11.17 -4.51
C LEU A 311 -21.73 9.91 -5.14
N ALA A 312 -20.90 9.00 -5.65
CA ALA A 312 -21.35 7.72 -6.23
C ALA A 312 -21.80 6.68 -5.18
N THR A 313 -21.67 7.00 -3.89
CA THR A 313 -22.01 6.12 -2.76
C THR A 313 -23.00 6.75 -1.79
N LEU A 314 -23.69 7.80 -2.22
CA LEU A 314 -24.74 8.41 -1.41
C LEU A 314 -25.79 7.35 -1.06
N PRO A 315 -26.24 7.28 0.20
CA PRO A 315 -27.25 6.31 0.58
C PRO A 315 -28.58 6.66 -0.10
N ILE A 316 -29.06 5.76 -0.96
CA ILE A 316 -30.39 5.85 -1.57
C ILE A 316 -31.35 5.05 -0.69
N GLU A 317 -32.21 5.72 0.07
CA GLU A 317 -33.21 5.03 0.87
C GLU A 317 -34.47 4.77 0.05
N GLU A 318 -34.75 3.48 -0.20
CA GLU A 318 -35.99 3.07 -0.89
C GLU A 318 -37.24 3.29 0.00
N LYS A 319 -37.07 3.37 1.33
CA LYS A 319 -38.16 3.55 2.29
C LYS A 319 -37.80 4.67 3.27
N ALA A 320 -38.51 5.79 3.17
CA ALA A 320 -38.35 6.94 4.06
C ALA A 320 -38.47 6.50 5.52
N SER A 321 -37.34 6.38 6.22
CA SER A 321 -37.36 6.33 7.67
C SER A 321 -37.58 7.76 8.17
N PRO A 322 -38.61 8.03 8.99
CA PRO A 322 -38.98 9.38 9.43
C PRO A 322 -37.98 10.03 10.42
N SER A 323 -36.75 9.53 10.48
CA SER A 323 -35.73 9.95 11.46
C SER A 323 -34.45 10.47 10.82
N ILE A 324 -34.41 10.61 9.50
CA ILE A 324 -33.25 11.12 8.79
C ILE A 324 -33.55 12.55 8.36
N VAL A 325 -32.80 13.48 8.94
CA VAL A 325 -32.86 14.91 8.63
C VAL A 325 -32.60 15.08 7.12
N PRO A 326 -33.48 15.78 6.38
CA PRO A 326 -33.23 16.10 4.98
C PRO A 326 -31.86 16.79 4.87
N SER A 327 -31.04 16.26 3.98
CA SER A 327 -29.66 16.71 3.80
C SER A 327 -29.58 17.42 2.46
N ILE A 328 -29.31 18.71 2.50
CA ILE A 328 -29.03 19.51 1.32
C ILE A 328 -27.60 19.20 0.89
N LEU A 329 -27.42 18.81 -0.36
CA LEU A 329 -26.12 18.56 -0.96
C LEU A 329 -25.77 19.70 -1.91
N ILE A 330 -24.70 20.44 -1.61
CA ILE A 330 -24.16 21.49 -2.48
C ILE A 330 -23.04 20.90 -3.34
N VAL A 331 -23.16 21.05 -4.66
CA VAL A 331 -22.15 20.64 -5.63
C VAL A 331 -21.86 21.82 -6.56
N ASP A 332 -20.63 22.30 -6.54
CA ASP A 332 -20.09 23.22 -7.55
C ASP A 332 -19.46 22.39 -8.67
N THR A 333 -20.12 22.30 -9.83
CA THR A 333 -19.72 21.41 -10.92
C THR A 333 -18.47 21.88 -11.66
N GLU A 334 -18.03 23.12 -11.45
CA GLU A 334 -16.74 23.61 -11.96
C GLU A 334 -15.57 23.10 -11.12
N ARG A 335 -15.79 22.94 -9.81
CA ARG A 335 -14.78 22.43 -8.86
C ARG A 335 -14.85 20.92 -8.67
N VAL A 336 -16.04 20.34 -8.79
CA VAL A 336 -16.34 18.92 -8.59
C VAL A 336 -16.72 18.30 -9.93
N PRO A 337 -15.74 17.78 -10.70
CA PRO A 337 -16.06 17.11 -11.95
C PRO A 337 -16.87 15.84 -11.65
N LEU A 338 -18.02 15.72 -12.30
CA LEU A 338 -18.89 14.56 -12.18
C LEU A 338 -18.55 13.56 -13.29
N GLU A 339 -18.13 12.35 -12.91
CA GLU A 339 -18.01 11.24 -13.85
C GLU A 339 -19.42 10.70 -14.19
N ASP A 340 -19.62 10.13 -15.38
CA ASP A 340 -20.94 9.65 -15.84
C ASP A 340 -21.64 8.71 -14.82
N GLU A 341 -20.88 7.83 -14.14
CA GLU A 341 -21.42 6.94 -13.09
C GLU A 341 -21.83 7.71 -11.82
N THR A 342 -21.03 8.71 -11.44
CA THR A 342 -21.31 9.60 -10.30
C THR A 342 -22.54 10.46 -10.58
N GLU A 343 -22.62 11.04 -11.78
CA GLU A 343 -23.76 11.83 -12.28
C GLU A 343 -25.06 11.01 -12.22
N ALA A 344 -25.05 9.80 -12.81
CA ALA A 344 -26.22 8.91 -12.80
C ALA A 344 -26.62 8.46 -11.39
N HIS A 345 -25.66 8.26 -10.48
CA HIS A 345 -25.98 7.95 -9.09
C HIS A 345 -26.57 9.15 -8.34
N LEU A 346 -25.99 10.33 -8.52
CA LEU A 346 -26.49 11.57 -7.93
C LEU A 346 -27.94 11.84 -8.35
N MET A 347 -28.26 11.66 -9.62
CA MET A 347 -29.63 11.82 -10.12
C MET A 347 -30.60 10.82 -9.50
N ARG A 348 -30.22 9.55 -9.35
CA ARG A 348 -31.05 8.55 -8.63
C ARG A 348 -31.26 8.90 -7.15
N TRP A 349 -30.25 9.50 -6.50
CA TRP A 349 -30.36 9.96 -5.13
C TRP A 349 -31.36 11.11 -5.01
N VAL A 350 -31.32 12.08 -5.93
CA VAL A 350 -32.33 13.15 -6.02
C VAL A 350 -33.71 12.57 -6.29
N GLU A 351 -33.87 11.71 -7.29
CA GLU A 351 -35.16 11.06 -7.60
C GLU A 351 -35.76 10.33 -6.38
N ALA A 352 -34.90 9.81 -5.50
CA ALA A 352 -35.30 9.14 -4.27
C ALA A 352 -35.69 10.09 -3.12
N GLY A 353 -35.57 11.42 -3.28
CA GLY A 353 -35.93 12.40 -2.26
C GLY A 353 -34.76 13.26 -1.77
N GLY A 354 -33.61 13.22 -2.43
CA GLY A 354 -32.48 14.09 -2.11
C GLY A 354 -32.71 15.54 -2.55
N GLU A 355 -32.18 16.49 -1.78
CA GLU A 355 -32.17 17.92 -2.12
C GLU A 355 -30.77 18.30 -2.61
N LEU A 356 -30.67 18.75 -3.86
CA LEU A 356 -29.42 19.05 -4.54
C LEU A 356 -29.35 20.53 -4.93
N VAL A 357 -28.26 21.19 -4.60
CA VAL A 357 -27.95 22.56 -5.02
C VAL A 357 -26.74 22.51 -5.96
N LEU A 358 -26.94 22.89 -7.22
CA LEU A 358 -25.92 22.92 -8.26
C LEU A 358 -25.45 24.36 -8.50
N PHE A 359 -24.15 24.59 -8.32
CA PHE A 359 -23.46 25.80 -8.76
C PHE A 359 -22.60 25.49 -9.99
N GLY A 360 -22.27 26.53 -10.76
CA GLY A 360 -21.39 26.43 -11.93
C GLY A 360 -22.15 26.46 -13.25
N SER A 361 -21.41 26.22 -14.34
CA SER A 361 -21.97 26.32 -15.69
C SER A 361 -23.08 25.28 -15.95
N PRO A 362 -24.26 25.67 -16.47
CA PRO A 362 -25.35 24.75 -16.80
C PRO A 362 -24.97 23.64 -17.79
N LEU A 363 -23.90 23.84 -18.57
CA LEU A 363 -23.34 22.83 -19.47
C LEU A 363 -22.65 21.66 -18.74
N SER A 364 -22.24 21.88 -17.50
CA SER A 364 -21.54 20.90 -16.65
C SER A 364 -22.47 20.20 -15.66
N TRP A 365 -23.76 20.56 -15.64
CA TRP A 365 -24.77 19.91 -14.82
C TRP A 365 -25.19 18.57 -15.41
N PRO A 366 -25.81 17.69 -14.59
CA PRO A 366 -26.34 16.42 -15.08
C PRO A 366 -27.24 16.59 -16.30
N LYS A 367 -26.96 15.83 -17.36
CA LYS A 367 -27.63 15.98 -18.68
C LYS A 367 -29.12 15.70 -18.60
N GLU A 368 -29.53 14.84 -17.66
CA GLU A 368 -30.93 14.49 -17.41
C GLU A 368 -31.77 15.69 -16.96
N LEU A 369 -31.15 16.73 -16.40
CA LEU A 369 -31.84 17.96 -16.00
C LEU A 369 -32.26 18.83 -17.20
N GLY A 370 -31.71 18.58 -18.39
CA GLY A 370 -32.10 19.31 -19.60
C GLY A 370 -31.87 20.83 -19.52
N ALA A 371 -30.87 21.28 -18.76
CA ALA A 371 -30.54 22.70 -18.63
C ALA A 371 -30.06 23.27 -19.97
N ALA A 372 -30.78 24.24 -20.52
CA ALA A 372 -30.36 24.97 -21.71
C ALA A 372 -29.57 26.22 -21.30
N PRO A 373 -28.25 26.27 -21.49
CA PRO A 373 -27.45 27.43 -21.13
C PRO A 373 -27.82 28.64 -21.99
N LYS A 374 -27.81 29.81 -21.38
CA LYS A 374 -27.92 31.11 -22.05
C LYS A 374 -26.73 31.95 -21.60
N THR A 375 -25.63 31.83 -22.34
CA THR A 375 -24.42 32.60 -22.08
C THR A 375 -24.59 34.02 -22.58
N MET A 376 -24.19 34.99 -21.77
CA MET A 376 -24.12 36.39 -22.18
C MET A 376 -22.65 36.85 -22.16
N THR A 377 -22.21 37.56 -23.21
CA THR A 377 -20.79 37.81 -23.51
C THR A 377 -20.22 39.08 -22.86
N GLU A 378 -20.79 39.58 -21.78
CA GLU A 378 -20.32 40.82 -21.14
C GLU A 378 -19.57 40.54 -19.84
N ASP A 379 -18.30 40.90 -19.83
CA ASP A 379 -17.45 40.86 -18.64
C ASP A 379 -17.85 41.94 -17.63
N GLY A 380 -17.76 41.64 -16.33
CA GLY A 380 -17.98 42.64 -15.26
C GLY A 380 -18.81 42.09 -14.10
N THR A 381 -19.28 42.99 -13.24
CA THR A 381 -20.23 42.63 -12.18
C THR A 381 -21.65 42.85 -12.66
N HIS A 382 -22.53 41.89 -12.41
CA HIS A 382 -23.93 41.94 -12.78
C HIS A 382 -24.82 41.82 -11.56
N GLU A 383 -25.92 42.57 -11.52
CA GLU A 383 -26.87 42.52 -10.41
C GLU A 383 -27.87 41.40 -10.64
N ILE A 384 -28.08 40.58 -9.60
CA ILE A 384 -29.15 39.60 -9.52
C ILE A 384 -30.17 40.03 -8.48
N VAL A 385 -31.43 39.65 -8.70
CA VAL A 385 -32.53 39.84 -7.75
C VAL A 385 -33.08 38.47 -7.37
N VAL A 386 -33.05 38.15 -6.07
CA VAL A 386 -33.62 36.95 -5.48
C VAL A 386 -34.95 37.30 -4.84
N HIS A 387 -36.03 36.77 -5.38
CA HIS A 387 -37.39 36.93 -4.90
C HIS A 387 -37.65 35.91 -3.79
N ALA A 388 -37.43 36.30 -2.53
CA ALA A 388 -37.67 35.44 -1.37
C ALA A 388 -38.99 35.78 -0.66
N ALA A 389 -39.54 34.84 0.11
CA ALA A 389 -40.79 35.05 0.86
C ALA A 389 -40.76 36.28 1.81
N GLY A 390 -39.55 36.68 2.25
CA GLY A 390 -39.33 37.83 3.12
C GLY A 390 -39.03 39.15 2.40
N GLY A 391 -39.04 39.20 1.07
CA GLY A 391 -38.69 40.37 0.27
C GLY A 391 -37.55 40.11 -0.72
N ASP A 392 -37.36 41.02 -1.67
CA ASP A 392 -36.32 40.91 -2.70
C ASP A 392 -34.92 41.16 -2.09
N VAL A 393 -33.98 40.26 -2.38
CA VAL A 393 -32.57 40.40 -2.02
C VAL A 393 -31.76 40.64 -3.28
N ARG A 394 -31.03 41.75 -3.35
CA ARG A 394 -30.13 42.05 -4.47
C ARG A 394 -28.73 41.57 -4.16
N ALA A 395 -28.04 41.01 -5.14
CA ALA A 395 -26.65 40.58 -5.01
C ALA A 395 -25.89 40.86 -6.32
N ARG A 396 -24.55 40.72 -6.30
CA ARG A 396 -23.70 40.89 -7.48
C ARG A 396 -22.92 39.63 -7.79
N VAL A 397 -22.85 39.28 -9.07
CA VAL A 397 -22.10 38.11 -9.58
C VAL A 397 -21.09 38.56 -10.64
N ALA A 398 -20.03 37.78 -10.88
CA ALA A 398 -19.02 38.09 -11.89
C ALA A 398 -19.35 37.45 -13.25
N HIS A 399 -19.88 36.23 -13.22
CA HIS A 399 -20.28 35.50 -14.40
C HIS A 399 -21.70 35.86 -14.81
N ARG A 400 -21.86 36.12 -16.11
CA ARG A 400 -23.15 36.41 -16.72
C ARG A 400 -23.76 35.16 -17.35
N GLU A 401 -23.86 34.11 -16.54
CA GLU A 401 -24.53 32.89 -16.95
C GLU A 401 -26.00 32.89 -16.53
N SER A 402 -26.83 32.28 -17.35
CA SER A 402 -28.23 32.05 -17.09
C SER A 402 -28.63 30.74 -17.75
N PHE A 403 -29.78 30.20 -17.39
CA PHE A 403 -30.27 28.96 -18.00
C PHE A 403 -31.79 28.98 -18.19
N ALA A 404 -32.29 27.93 -18.82
CA ALA A 404 -33.70 27.64 -18.87
C ALA A 404 -33.94 26.15 -18.56
N TRP A 405 -34.92 25.89 -17.72
CA TRP A 405 -35.51 24.58 -17.49
C TRP A 405 -36.98 24.59 -17.89
N GLU A 406 -37.45 23.46 -18.41
CA GLU A 406 -38.88 23.28 -18.63
C GLU A 406 -39.57 23.05 -17.29
N LYS A 407 -40.56 23.90 -16.96
CA LYS A 407 -41.37 23.80 -15.73
C LYS A 407 -40.62 24.04 -14.42
N ALA A 408 -39.56 24.84 -14.45
CA ALA A 408 -38.88 25.26 -13.23
C ALA A 408 -39.49 26.54 -12.65
N ASP A 409 -39.47 26.64 -11.32
CA ASP A 409 -39.87 27.84 -10.60
C ASP A 409 -38.67 28.76 -10.45
N THR A 410 -38.65 29.83 -11.24
CA THR A 410 -37.57 30.83 -11.21
C THR A 410 -37.81 31.83 -10.11
N PHE A 411 -36.87 31.94 -9.18
CA PHE A 411 -36.95 32.88 -8.07
C PHE A 411 -35.72 33.80 -7.98
N ALA A 412 -34.64 33.55 -8.72
CA ALA A 412 -33.59 34.54 -8.91
C ALA A 412 -33.37 34.89 -10.38
N ARG A 413 -33.21 36.17 -10.69
CA ARG A 413 -33.07 36.67 -12.07
C ARG A 413 -31.84 37.55 -12.24
N LEU A 414 -31.23 37.42 -13.40
CA LEU A 414 -30.17 38.28 -13.93
C LEU A 414 -30.75 39.12 -15.08
N GLY A 415 -31.21 40.33 -14.76
CA GLY A 415 -32.13 41.06 -15.62
C GLY A 415 -33.42 40.26 -15.84
N ASP A 416 -33.77 39.97 -17.09
CA ASP A 416 -34.96 39.16 -17.43
C ASP A 416 -34.67 37.65 -17.45
N ALA A 417 -33.40 37.23 -17.42
CA ALA A 417 -33.00 35.84 -17.56
C ALA A 417 -33.01 35.09 -16.21
N PRO A 418 -33.45 33.82 -16.16
CA PRO A 418 -33.34 32.99 -14.96
C PRO A 418 -31.89 32.77 -14.54
N TYR A 419 -31.57 33.13 -13.30
CA TYR A 419 -30.26 32.93 -12.70
C TYR A 419 -30.27 31.77 -11.70
N ALA A 420 -31.34 31.66 -10.91
CA ALA A 420 -31.60 30.49 -10.09
C ALA A 420 -33.06 30.06 -10.17
N ALA A 421 -33.27 28.76 -10.21
CA ALA A 421 -34.58 28.14 -10.28
C ALA A 421 -34.58 26.78 -9.58
N THR A 422 -35.74 26.36 -9.11
CA THR A 422 -35.95 25.00 -8.58
C THR A 422 -36.62 24.11 -9.62
N LEU A 423 -36.28 22.82 -9.60
CA LEU A 423 -36.86 21.78 -10.44
C LEU A 423 -37.13 20.55 -9.57
N GLU A 424 -38.39 20.12 -9.53
CA GLU A 424 -38.75 18.85 -8.90
C GLU A 424 -38.30 17.68 -9.77
N VAL A 425 -37.57 16.72 -9.16
CA VAL A 425 -37.07 15.53 -9.84
C VAL A 425 -37.42 14.30 -9.01
N GLY A 426 -38.40 13.51 -9.47
CA GLY A 426 -38.90 12.37 -8.72
C GLY A 426 -39.55 12.81 -7.41
N ARG A 427 -38.96 12.43 -6.27
CA ARG A 427 -39.36 12.88 -4.93
C ARG A 427 -38.47 13.98 -4.34
N GLY A 428 -37.37 14.32 -5.03
CA GLY A 428 -36.41 15.31 -4.57
C GLY A 428 -36.54 16.64 -5.29
N LEU A 429 -35.62 17.54 -4.96
CA LEU A 429 -35.59 18.90 -5.45
C LEU A 429 -34.19 19.26 -5.91
N VAL A 430 -34.08 19.92 -7.07
CA VAL A 430 -32.82 20.48 -7.57
C VAL A 430 -32.94 22.00 -7.64
N LEU A 431 -32.06 22.70 -6.92
CA LEU A 431 -31.82 24.11 -7.11
C LEU A 431 -30.62 24.29 -8.04
N GLY A 432 -30.84 24.84 -9.23
CA GLY A 432 -29.76 25.25 -10.12
C GLY A 432 -29.45 26.73 -9.93
N VAL A 433 -28.17 27.07 -9.73
CA VAL A 433 -27.66 28.44 -9.64
C VAL A 433 -26.59 28.64 -10.70
N ALA A 434 -26.85 29.54 -11.65
CA ALA A 434 -25.94 29.76 -12.78
C ALA A 434 -24.59 30.33 -12.32
N GLY A 435 -23.50 29.64 -12.63
CA GLY A 435 -22.15 30.06 -12.25
C GLY A 435 -21.77 29.69 -10.81
N SER A 436 -20.47 29.69 -10.53
CA SER A 436 -19.89 29.25 -9.25
C SER A 436 -19.66 30.39 -8.24
N ASP A 437 -19.88 31.63 -8.65
CA ASP A 437 -19.45 32.83 -7.90
C ASP A 437 -20.07 32.94 -6.52
N LEU A 438 -21.39 32.74 -6.40
CA LEU A 438 -22.10 32.92 -5.14
C LEU A 438 -21.60 32.00 -4.03
N PHE A 439 -20.99 30.87 -4.40
CA PHE A 439 -20.39 29.91 -3.48
C PHE A 439 -18.85 30.01 -3.47
N SER A 440 -18.34 31.24 -3.39
CA SER A 440 -16.92 31.54 -3.25
C SER A 440 -16.65 32.48 -2.07
N ASN A 441 -15.43 32.41 -1.53
CA ASN A 441 -14.98 33.29 -0.47
C ASN A 441 -15.12 34.79 -0.81
N VAL A 442 -14.67 35.20 -1.98
CA VAL A 442 -14.76 36.60 -2.43
C VAL A 442 -16.21 37.08 -2.57
N SER A 443 -17.12 36.22 -3.00
CA SER A 443 -18.54 36.57 -3.09
C SER A 443 -19.20 36.62 -1.72
N ALA A 444 -18.98 35.62 -0.87
CA ALA A 444 -19.55 35.56 0.48
C ALA A 444 -19.04 36.68 1.40
N ALA A 445 -17.90 37.29 1.08
CA ALA A 445 -17.38 38.49 1.75
C ALA A 445 -18.26 39.72 1.53
N ARG A 446 -19.12 39.73 0.49
CA ARG A 446 -20.13 40.77 0.29
C ARG A 446 -21.37 40.39 1.10
N PRO A 447 -21.81 41.25 2.05
CA PRO A 447 -22.96 40.94 2.90
C PRO A 447 -24.23 40.62 2.11
N ASP A 448 -24.47 41.32 1.00
CA ASP A 448 -25.65 41.12 0.17
C ASP A 448 -25.63 39.82 -0.63
N ASN A 449 -24.44 39.34 -1.04
CA ASN A 449 -24.30 38.04 -1.69
C ASN A 449 -24.48 36.90 -0.68
N ALA A 450 -23.96 37.05 0.54
CA ALA A 450 -24.22 36.14 1.64
C ALA A 450 -25.72 36.04 1.96
N ALA A 451 -26.43 37.17 1.95
CA ALA A 451 -27.88 37.21 2.09
C ALA A 451 -28.63 36.51 0.96
N ALA A 452 -28.20 36.74 -0.30
CA ALA A 452 -28.78 36.07 -1.45
C ALA A 452 -28.56 34.55 -1.40
N LEU A 453 -27.36 34.08 -1.02
CA LEU A 453 -27.05 32.66 -0.86
C LEU A 453 -27.99 32.00 0.17
N VAL A 454 -28.16 32.62 1.34
CA VAL A 454 -29.07 32.09 2.38
C VAL A 454 -30.51 32.11 1.92
N ALA A 455 -30.95 33.19 1.27
CA ALA A 455 -32.30 33.27 0.70
C ALA A 455 -32.56 32.19 -0.36
N MET A 456 -31.56 31.82 -1.16
CA MET A 456 -31.67 30.72 -2.12
C MET A 456 -31.76 29.35 -1.45
N LEU A 457 -30.99 29.13 -0.37
CA LEU A 457 -31.06 27.86 0.37
C LEU A 457 -32.34 27.72 1.19
N ASP A 458 -32.89 28.84 1.69
CA ASP A 458 -34.20 28.86 2.36
C ASP A 458 -35.35 28.44 1.41
N GLU A 459 -35.19 28.57 0.09
CA GLU A 459 -36.18 28.09 -0.90
C GLU A 459 -36.17 26.55 -1.02
N VAL A 460 -35.02 25.93 -0.77
CA VAL A 460 -34.85 24.46 -0.84
C VAL A 460 -35.16 23.81 0.50
N ALA A 461 -34.72 24.43 1.59
CA ALA A 461 -34.99 23.97 2.93
C ALA A 461 -36.49 24.13 3.23
N ASP A 462 -37.25 23.04 3.16
CA ASP A 462 -38.67 23.06 3.53
C ASP A 462 -38.83 23.73 4.90
N ALA A 463 -39.60 24.82 4.95
CA ALA A 463 -39.73 25.71 6.10
C ALA A 463 -40.44 25.06 7.32
N SER A 464 -40.72 23.76 7.22
CA SER A 464 -41.44 22.97 8.20
C SER A 464 -40.49 22.28 9.19
N GLU A 465 -40.45 22.88 10.40
CA GLU A 465 -40.00 22.33 11.70
C GLU A 465 -38.54 22.54 12.14
N GLU A 466 -38.44 23.09 13.35
CA GLU A 466 -37.39 23.25 14.40
C GLU A 466 -35.97 22.66 14.25
N VAL A 467 -35.68 21.83 13.26
CA VAL A 467 -34.37 21.19 13.08
C VAL A 467 -33.60 21.89 11.95
N HIS A 468 -32.45 22.46 12.29
CA HIS A 468 -31.54 23.01 11.30
C HIS A 468 -31.14 21.96 10.25
N PRO A 469 -31.39 22.20 8.94
CA PRO A 469 -31.08 21.23 7.91
C PRO A 469 -29.56 21.02 7.83
N LYS A 470 -29.18 19.77 7.58
CA LYS A 470 -27.78 19.41 7.37
C LYS A 470 -27.39 19.77 5.95
N VAL A 471 -26.31 20.50 5.80
CA VAL A 471 -25.78 20.89 4.49
C VAL A 471 -24.42 20.23 4.29
N TYR A 472 -24.30 19.42 3.25
CA TYR A 472 -23.03 18.84 2.85
C TYR A 472 -22.51 19.54 1.60
N VAL A 473 -21.26 19.96 1.65
CA VAL A 473 -20.56 20.54 0.50
C VAL A 473 -19.64 19.49 -0.11
N ALA A 474 -19.87 19.16 -1.38
CA ALA A 474 -19.01 18.25 -2.13
C ALA A 474 -17.72 18.97 -2.53
N ARG A 475 -16.62 18.23 -2.46
CA ARG A 475 -15.29 18.66 -2.91
C ARG A 475 -14.83 17.82 -4.09
N ARG A 476 -13.76 18.26 -4.73
CA ARG A 476 -13.21 17.63 -5.94
C ARG A 476 -13.06 16.12 -5.84
N GLN A 477 -12.58 15.60 -4.71
CA GLN A 477 -12.39 14.16 -4.52
C GLN A 477 -13.69 13.37 -4.36
N ASP A 478 -14.80 14.04 -4.06
CA ASP A 478 -16.09 13.39 -3.82
C ASP A 478 -16.81 13.10 -5.16
N GLY A 479 -16.50 13.85 -6.22
CA GLY A 479 -16.99 13.60 -7.59
C GLY A 479 -16.36 12.39 -8.29
N VAL A 480 -15.22 11.91 -7.77
CA VAL A 480 -14.54 10.72 -8.29
C VAL A 480 -15.24 9.47 -7.74
N SER A 481 -15.66 8.58 -8.63
CA SER A 481 -16.23 7.30 -8.22
C SER A 481 -15.16 6.48 -7.49
N PRO A 482 -15.48 5.87 -6.33
CA PRO A 482 -14.51 5.08 -5.60
C PRO A 482 -14.08 3.91 -6.49
N PRO A 483 -12.79 3.56 -6.46
CA PRO A 483 -12.30 2.52 -7.33
C PRO A 483 -13.00 1.20 -7.00
N SER A 484 -13.74 0.68 -7.98
CA SER A 484 -14.45 -0.61 -7.87
C SER A 484 -13.52 -1.80 -7.57
N ASN A 485 -12.20 -1.64 -7.78
CA ASN A 485 -11.18 -2.63 -7.49
C ASN A 485 -9.79 -1.96 -7.32
N PRO A 486 -8.81 -2.62 -6.71
CA PRO A 486 -7.47 -2.05 -6.51
C PRO A 486 -6.74 -1.65 -7.81
N PHE A 487 -7.10 -2.22 -8.97
CA PHE A 487 -6.51 -1.83 -10.25
C PHE A 487 -7.07 -0.53 -10.78
N SER A 488 -8.37 -0.26 -10.60
CA SER A 488 -8.96 1.04 -10.94
C SER A 488 -8.40 2.17 -10.06
N ALA A 489 -8.10 1.89 -8.78
CA ALA A 489 -7.42 2.84 -7.91
C ALA A 489 -6.03 3.23 -8.44
N LEU A 490 -5.24 2.26 -8.89
CA LEU A 490 -3.94 2.49 -9.52
C LEU A 490 -4.07 3.21 -10.86
N ALA A 491 -5.17 2.98 -11.60
CA ALA A 491 -5.45 3.66 -12.86
C ALA A 491 -5.80 5.13 -12.67
N GLN A 492 -6.75 5.42 -11.77
CA GLN A 492 -7.15 6.78 -11.42
C GLN A 492 -5.98 7.58 -10.84
N ALA A 493 -5.10 6.96 -10.05
CA ALA A 493 -3.89 7.60 -9.54
C ALA A 493 -2.82 7.88 -10.64
N GLY A 494 -3.07 7.53 -11.90
CA GLY A 494 -2.09 7.64 -12.99
C GLY A 494 -0.90 6.68 -12.85
N LEU A 495 -0.96 5.75 -11.89
CA LEU A 495 0.11 4.82 -11.56
C LEU A 495 0.07 3.53 -12.37
N THR A 496 -0.92 3.31 -13.24
CA THR A 496 -1.00 2.10 -14.08
C THR A 496 0.28 1.82 -14.84
N ARG A 497 0.85 2.84 -15.50
CA ARG A 497 2.13 2.68 -16.23
C ARG A 497 3.27 2.29 -15.28
N GLY A 498 3.34 2.91 -14.11
CA GLY A 498 4.32 2.58 -13.07
C GLY A 498 4.14 1.15 -12.54
N ALA A 499 2.90 0.72 -12.30
CA ALA A 499 2.57 -0.63 -11.86
C ALA A 499 2.94 -1.68 -12.92
N PHE A 500 2.68 -1.41 -14.21
CA PHE A 500 3.11 -2.28 -15.31
C PHE A 500 4.64 -2.36 -15.40
N HIS A 501 5.36 -1.24 -15.24
CA HIS A 501 6.82 -1.25 -15.19
C HIS A 501 7.34 -2.05 -13.98
N ALA A 502 6.74 -1.89 -12.81
CA ALA A 502 7.10 -2.63 -11.60
C ALA A 502 6.83 -4.12 -11.75
N LEU A 503 5.70 -4.50 -12.35
CA LEU A 503 5.34 -5.90 -12.63
C LEU A 503 6.28 -6.51 -13.67
N ALA A 504 6.59 -5.79 -14.75
CA ALA A 504 7.56 -6.22 -15.75
C ALA A 504 8.95 -6.38 -15.14
N ALA A 505 9.42 -5.41 -14.35
CA ALA A 505 10.70 -5.49 -13.65
C ALA A 505 10.73 -6.67 -12.66
N SER A 506 9.63 -6.90 -11.93
CA SER A 506 9.49 -8.04 -11.01
C SER A 506 9.53 -9.36 -11.75
N LEU A 507 8.87 -9.45 -12.92
CA LEU A 507 8.91 -10.63 -13.78
C LEU A 507 10.32 -10.87 -14.32
N VAL A 508 11.01 -9.81 -14.79
CA VAL A 508 12.41 -9.89 -15.25
C VAL A 508 13.32 -10.34 -14.12
N LEU A 509 13.17 -9.78 -12.92
CA LEU A 509 13.95 -10.17 -11.75
C LEU A 509 13.66 -11.62 -11.34
N PHE A 510 12.39 -12.02 -11.33
CA PHE A 510 11.97 -13.38 -11.04
C PHE A 510 12.53 -14.37 -12.06
N LEU A 511 12.52 -14.04 -13.35
CA LEU A 511 13.11 -14.89 -14.39
C LEU A 511 14.65 -14.91 -14.29
N ALA A 512 15.29 -13.77 -14.08
CA ALA A 512 16.76 -13.67 -14.00
C ALA A 512 17.33 -14.35 -12.75
N VAL A 513 16.69 -14.18 -11.59
CA VAL A 513 17.13 -14.72 -10.29
C VAL A 513 16.54 -16.10 -10.04
N GLY A 514 15.23 -16.26 -10.28
CA GLY A 514 14.49 -17.50 -10.05
C GLY A 514 14.98 -18.63 -10.94
N ILE A 515 15.22 -18.42 -12.24
CA ILE A 515 15.78 -19.48 -13.11
C ILE A 515 17.21 -19.84 -12.69
N ARG A 516 18.01 -18.89 -12.21
CA ARG A 516 19.36 -19.16 -11.68
C ARG A 516 19.35 -19.92 -10.36
N ARG A 517 18.35 -19.70 -9.50
CA ARG A 517 18.20 -20.40 -8.21
C ARG A 517 17.45 -21.74 -8.32
N ALA A 518 16.55 -21.87 -9.30
CA ALA A 518 15.75 -23.07 -9.55
C ALA A 518 16.50 -24.11 -10.39
N ARG A 519 17.54 -23.72 -11.16
CA ARG A 519 18.47 -24.71 -11.69
C ARG A 519 19.06 -25.45 -10.50
N PRO A 520 18.78 -26.77 -10.33
CA PRO A 520 19.44 -27.53 -9.30
C PRO A 520 20.93 -27.39 -9.60
N ARG A 521 21.67 -26.70 -8.72
CA ARG A 521 23.12 -26.86 -8.71
C ARG A 521 23.31 -28.38 -8.65
N PRO A 522 23.94 -29.02 -9.64
CA PRO A 522 24.26 -30.43 -9.51
C PRO A 522 24.94 -30.53 -8.16
N ALA A 523 24.33 -31.30 -7.25
CA ALA A 523 24.85 -31.46 -5.91
C ALA A 523 26.34 -31.73 -6.10
N ARG A 524 27.20 -30.86 -5.55
CA ARG A 524 28.65 -31.08 -5.62
C ARG A 524 28.81 -32.54 -5.27
N PRO A 525 29.37 -33.38 -6.17
CA PRO A 525 29.37 -34.82 -6.00
C PRO A 525 29.85 -35.04 -4.58
N ALA A 526 29.00 -35.67 -3.76
CA ALA A 526 29.15 -35.71 -2.30
C ALA A 526 30.63 -35.86 -2.03
N GLN A 527 31.25 -34.77 -1.54
CA GLN A 527 32.69 -34.76 -1.35
C GLN A 527 32.87 -35.87 -0.36
N ARG A 528 33.34 -37.03 -0.85
CA ARG A 528 33.32 -38.28 -0.09
C ARG A 528 33.97 -37.89 1.21
N ARG A 529 33.20 -37.93 2.33
CA ARG A 529 33.78 -37.87 3.68
C ARG A 529 35.06 -38.64 3.56
N THR A 530 36.19 -37.95 3.74
CA THR A 530 37.47 -38.51 3.33
C THR A 530 37.50 -39.91 3.93
N PHE A 531 37.81 -40.95 3.15
CA PHE A 531 37.72 -42.34 3.62
C PHE A 531 38.36 -42.50 5.01
N ARG A 532 39.40 -41.70 5.26
CA ARG A 532 39.99 -41.36 6.56
C ARG A 532 38.98 -41.03 7.68
N GLU A 533 38.11 -40.04 7.55
CA GLU A 533 37.09 -39.69 8.57
C GLU A 533 36.14 -40.86 8.88
N HIS A 534 35.74 -41.63 7.87
CA HIS A 534 34.90 -42.82 8.09
C HIS A 534 35.66 -43.91 8.85
N VAL A 535 36.93 -44.13 8.50
CA VAL A 535 37.81 -45.09 9.17
C VAL A 535 38.12 -44.64 10.61
N GLU A 536 38.38 -43.35 10.84
CA GLU A 536 38.61 -42.78 12.18
C GLU A 536 37.37 -42.90 13.06
N ALA A 537 36.18 -42.55 12.53
CA ALA A 537 34.92 -42.70 13.26
C ALA A 537 34.59 -44.17 13.57
N THR A 538 34.86 -45.08 12.63
CA THR A 538 34.69 -46.51 12.82
C THR A 538 35.66 -47.05 13.88
N GLY A 539 36.94 -46.65 13.82
CA GLY A 539 37.94 -47.00 14.83
C GLY A 539 37.57 -46.51 16.23
N ALA A 540 37.11 -45.26 16.36
CA ALA A 540 36.62 -44.71 17.62
C ALA A 540 35.39 -45.45 18.15
N PHE A 541 34.53 -45.98 17.27
CA PHE A 541 33.41 -46.82 17.67
C PHE A 541 33.87 -48.18 18.22
N TYR A 542 34.79 -48.87 17.53
CA TYR A 542 35.37 -50.14 18.02
C TYR A 542 36.08 -49.96 19.37
N GLY A 543 36.79 -48.85 19.57
CA GLY A 543 37.42 -48.51 20.84
C GLY A 543 36.41 -48.33 21.98
N ARG A 544 35.33 -47.56 21.75
CA ARG A 544 34.26 -47.36 22.75
C ARG A 544 33.51 -48.64 23.09
N ALA A 545 33.29 -49.50 22.10
CA ALA A 545 32.59 -50.77 22.27
C ALA A 545 33.46 -51.87 22.91
N ARG A 546 34.75 -51.60 23.19
CA ARG A 546 35.73 -52.61 23.64
C ARG A 546 35.73 -53.85 22.75
N ALA A 547 35.65 -53.63 21.43
CA ALA A 547 35.56 -54.68 20.42
C ALA A 547 36.92 -54.93 19.73
N GLN A 548 38.03 -54.83 20.49
CA GLN A 548 39.38 -54.99 19.95
C GLN A 548 39.61 -56.40 19.38
N THR A 549 39.04 -57.44 20.02
CA THR A 549 39.07 -58.82 19.53
C THR A 549 38.39 -58.96 18.17
N HIS A 550 37.29 -58.25 17.96
CA HIS A 550 36.59 -58.23 16.67
C HIS A 550 37.46 -57.59 15.58
N ALA A 551 38.16 -56.50 15.90
CA ALA A 551 39.07 -55.84 14.98
C ALA A 551 40.26 -56.74 14.61
N LEU A 552 40.87 -57.43 15.59
CA LEU A 552 41.96 -58.39 15.35
C LEU A 552 41.49 -59.56 14.47
N ALA A 553 40.33 -60.16 14.77
CA ALA A 553 39.76 -61.26 13.99
C ALA A 553 39.40 -60.85 12.55
N ALA A 554 38.90 -59.63 12.35
CA ALA A 554 38.60 -59.11 11.02
C ALA A 554 39.89 -58.83 10.22
N TYR A 555 40.90 -58.23 10.86
CA TYR A 555 42.16 -57.91 10.22
C TYR A 555 42.99 -59.18 9.91
N GLY A 556 43.02 -60.15 10.83
CA GLY A 556 43.66 -61.46 10.63
C GLY A 556 43.09 -62.18 9.40
N ARG A 557 41.76 -62.27 9.29
CA ARG A 557 41.08 -62.86 8.11
C ARG A 557 41.35 -62.12 6.81
N PHE A 558 41.45 -60.78 6.87
CA PHE A 558 41.83 -59.98 5.71
C PHE A 558 43.26 -60.33 5.26
N VAL A 559 44.23 -60.32 6.17
CA VAL A 559 45.63 -60.63 5.88
C VAL A 559 45.77 -62.06 5.35
N GLU A 560 45.11 -63.04 5.98
CA GLU A 560 45.11 -64.43 5.53
C GLU A 560 44.60 -64.58 4.10
N THR A 561 43.44 -63.99 3.79
CA THR A 561 42.87 -64.01 2.43
C THR A 561 43.84 -63.41 1.42
N ARG A 562 44.42 -62.24 1.73
CA ARG A 562 45.37 -61.56 0.84
C ARG A 562 46.69 -62.31 0.64
N LEU A 563 47.18 -62.98 1.68
CA LEU A 563 48.36 -63.84 1.57
C LEU A 563 48.06 -65.06 0.70
N ARG A 564 46.92 -65.74 0.91
CA ARG A 564 46.52 -66.88 0.06
C ARG A 564 46.37 -66.51 -1.42
N GLU A 565 45.92 -65.28 -1.72
CA GLU A 565 45.82 -64.77 -3.10
C GLU A 565 47.17 -64.54 -3.79
N ARG A 566 48.23 -64.23 -3.02
CA ARG A 566 49.51 -63.76 -3.57
C ARG A 566 50.70 -64.70 -3.36
N ILE A 567 50.61 -65.60 -2.40
CA ILE A 567 51.66 -66.56 -2.11
C ILE A 567 51.61 -67.70 -3.14
N PRO A 568 52.75 -68.16 -3.67
CA PRO A 568 52.80 -69.34 -4.54
C PRO A 568 52.17 -70.56 -3.85
N GLN A 569 51.37 -71.34 -4.60
CA GLN A 569 50.71 -72.52 -4.06
C GLN A 569 51.71 -73.45 -3.36
N GLY A 570 51.36 -73.89 -2.15
CA GLY A 570 52.19 -74.77 -1.31
C GLY A 570 53.20 -74.06 -0.40
N THR A 571 53.33 -72.74 -0.46
CA THR A 571 54.20 -71.99 0.47
C THR A 571 53.46 -71.64 1.76
N ASP A 572 54.11 -71.87 2.90
CA ASP A 572 53.59 -71.53 4.24
C ASP A 572 53.51 -69.99 4.43
N PRO A 573 52.33 -69.41 4.76
CA PRO A 573 52.17 -67.98 5.01
C PRO A 573 53.13 -67.41 6.04
N VAL A 574 53.48 -68.18 7.07
CA VAL A 574 54.41 -67.75 8.11
C VAL A 574 55.83 -67.67 7.57
N ALA A 575 56.27 -68.70 6.83
CA ALA A 575 57.57 -68.70 6.18
C ALA A 575 57.71 -67.55 5.17
N PHE A 576 56.64 -67.28 4.41
CA PHE A 576 56.58 -66.17 3.46
C PHE A 576 56.70 -64.81 4.15
N LEU A 577 55.91 -64.55 5.20
CA LEU A 577 55.99 -63.32 5.98
C LEU A 577 57.37 -63.14 6.61
N ALA A 578 57.93 -64.19 7.21
CA ALA A 578 59.25 -64.15 7.85
C ALA A 578 60.36 -63.79 6.86
N GLN A 579 60.40 -64.50 5.72
CA GLN A 579 61.39 -64.29 4.68
C GLN A 579 61.31 -62.88 4.09
N ARG A 580 60.10 -62.41 3.76
CA ARG A 580 59.92 -61.13 3.07
C ARG A 580 60.01 -59.92 3.99
N ALA A 581 59.57 -60.04 5.25
CA ALA A 581 59.65 -58.95 6.22
C ALA A 581 61.00 -58.86 6.95
N GLY A 582 61.90 -59.85 6.76
CA GLY A 582 63.20 -59.91 7.42
C GLY A 582 63.11 -60.16 8.92
N VAL A 583 62.12 -60.93 9.36
CA VAL A 583 61.91 -61.29 10.78
C VAL A 583 62.12 -62.77 11.01
N SER A 584 62.34 -63.17 12.26
CA SER A 584 62.46 -64.59 12.58
C SER A 584 61.14 -65.32 12.30
N ARG A 585 61.21 -66.59 11.88
CA ARG A 585 60.02 -67.41 11.62
C ARG A 585 59.15 -67.56 12.88
N ALA A 586 59.77 -67.66 14.06
CA ALA A 586 59.07 -67.75 15.33
C ALA A 586 58.25 -66.47 15.64
N GLU A 587 58.79 -65.30 15.31
CA GLU A 587 58.08 -64.04 15.50
C GLU A 587 56.90 -63.90 14.53
N ALA A 588 57.11 -64.21 13.24
CA ALA A 588 56.04 -64.19 12.25
C ALA A 588 54.93 -65.17 12.62
N ALA A 589 55.28 -66.38 13.08
CA ALA A 589 54.33 -67.40 13.53
C ALA A 589 53.46 -66.86 14.67
N ARG A 590 54.09 -66.35 15.73
CA ARG A 590 53.40 -65.83 16.92
C ARG A 590 52.36 -64.77 16.57
N VAL A 591 52.73 -63.78 15.75
CA VAL A 591 51.85 -62.65 15.41
C VAL A 591 50.74 -63.10 14.45
N TYR A 592 51.07 -63.91 13.44
CA TYR A 592 50.11 -64.39 12.45
C TYR A 592 49.09 -65.36 13.06
N GLU A 593 49.54 -66.36 13.80
CA GLU A 593 48.68 -67.35 14.44
C GLU A 593 47.76 -66.70 15.48
N ARG A 594 48.28 -65.77 16.30
CA ARG A 594 47.47 -65.02 17.27
C ARG A 594 46.32 -64.27 16.59
N ALA A 595 46.57 -63.66 15.44
CA ALA A 595 45.57 -62.88 14.71
C ALA A 595 44.55 -63.75 13.96
N VAL A 596 44.99 -64.86 13.36
CA VAL A 596 44.11 -65.79 12.63
C VAL A 596 43.26 -66.63 13.58
N ALA A 597 43.78 -66.96 14.77
CA ALA A 597 43.05 -67.70 15.79
C ALA A 597 42.00 -66.86 16.53
N ALA A 598 42.08 -65.53 16.48
CA ALA A 598 41.15 -64.64 17.17
C ALA A 598 39.72 -64.78 16.62
N LYS A 599 38.75 -65.02 17.52
CA LYS A 599 37.32 -65.03 17.17
C LYS A 599 36.65 -63.77 17.70
N THR A 600 35.58 -63.36 17.02
CA THR A 600 34.82 -62.15 17.38
C THR A 600 34.13 -62.24 18.75
N THR A 601 34.06 -63.44 19.34
CA THR A 601 33.44 -63.73 20.63
C THR A 601 34.44 -63.90 21.78
N ASP A 602 35.75 -63.88 21.51
CA ASP A 602 36.74 -64.11 22.56
C ASP A 602 36.85 -62.88 23.48
N SER A 603 37.11 -63.14 24.77
CA SER A 603 37.40 -62.07 25.72
C SER A 603 38.72 -61.37 25.35
N PRO A 604 38.81 -60.03 25.48
CA PRO A 604 40.02 -59.31 25.14
C PRO A 604 41.16 -59.69 26.09
N LEU A 605 42.33 -59.98 25.53
CA LEU A 605 43.57 -60.29 26.23
C LEU A 605 44.44 -59.05 26.46
N GLY A 606 44.10 -57.92 25.81
CA GLY A 606 44.79 -56.63 25.96
C GLY A 606 45.95 -56.41 24.98
N ASP A 607 46.33 -57.45 24.23
CA ASP A 607 47.41 -57.44 23.23
C ASP A 607 46.90 -57.23 21.79
N GLU A 608 45.59 -57.04 21.60
CA GLU A 608 44.96 -57.07 20.26
C GLU A 608 45.48 -55.98 19.34
N LEU A 609 45.60 -54.75 19.85
CA LEU A 609 46.03 -53.60 19.05
C LEU A 609 47.51 -53.72 18.67
N GLU A 610 48.36 -54.15 19.61
CA GLU A 610 49.77 -54.42 19.35
C GLU A 610 49.93 -55.53 18.31
N THR A 611 49.12 -56.59 18.40
CA THR A 611 49.11 -57.67 17.42
C THR A 611 48.67 -57.18 16.03
N VAL A 612 47.62 -56.35 15.93
CA VAL A 612 47.18 -55.76 14.65
C VAL A 612 48.29 -54.89 14.05
N GLU A 613 48.93 -54.04 14.85
CA GLU A 613 50.03 -53.18 14.37
C GLU A 613 51.23 -54.00 13.91
N ARG A 614 51.64 -55.00 14.68
CA ARG A 614 52.76 -55.87 14.32
C ARG A 614 52.44 -56.68 13.06
N LEU A 615 51.25 -57.25 12.96
CA LEU A 615 50.82 -58.00 11.78
C LEU A 615 50.78 -57.10 10.54
N ARG A 616 50.26 -55.87 10.67
CA ARG A 616 50.25 -54.88 9.59
C ARG A 616 51.66 -54.58 9.11
N ALA A 617 52.61 -54.36 10.02
CA ALA A 617 53.99 -54.06 9.67
C ALA A 617 54.66 -55.23 8.92
N LEU A 618 54.42 -56.47 9.36
CA LEU A 618 54.90 -57.68 8.67
C LEU A 618 54.27 -57.78 7.27
N PHE A 619 52.95 -57.61 7.17
CA PHE A 619 52.21 -57.71 5.93
C PHE A 619 52.67 -56.66 4.90
N VAL A 620 52.73 -55.39 5.28
CA VAL A 620 53.16 -54.30 4.37
C VAL A 620 54.56 -54.55 3.82
N LYS A 621 55.54 -54.87 4.67
CA LYS A 621 56.90 -55.20 4.22
C LYS A 621 56.92 -56.40 3.29
N ALA A 622 56.13 -57.43 3.60
CA ALA A 622 56.03 -58.60 2.75
C ALA A 622 55.46 -58.25 1.36
N MET A 623 54.49 -57.32 1.29
CA MET A 623 53.85 -56.91 0.04
C MET A 623 54.65 -55.90 -0.80
N GLU A 624 55.53 -55.11 -0.19
CA GLU A 624 56.39 -54.17 -0.92
C GLU A 624 57.59 -54.86 -1.58
N SER A 625 57.99 -56.02 -1.06
CA SER A 625 59.10 -56.81 -1.60
C SER A 625 58.72 -57.66 -2.84
N SER A 626 57.44 -57.72 -3.22
CA SER A 626 56.93 -58.43 -4.40
C SER A 626 56.82 -57.50 -5.59
#